data_AF-A0A7V9FJ49-F1
#
_entry.id   AF-A0A7V9FJ49-F1
#
_cell.length_a   1.000
_cell.length_b   1.000
_cell.length_c   1.000
_cell.angle_alpha   90.00
_cell.angle_beta   90.00
_cell.angle_gamma   90.00
#
_symmetry.space_group_name_H-M   'P 1'
#
loop_
_entity.id
_entity.type
_entity.pdbx_description
1 polymer ?
#
loop_
_entity_poly.entity_id
_entity_poly.type
_entity_poly.pdbx_seq_one_letter_code
_entity_poly.pdbx_strand_id
1 'polypeptide(L)'
;IGKSECVLDLVERGHRLVADDVVQVSRRGNDVLIGRGHELAAHHMEIRGIGLIDIPALFGVRAVRQQKRLEVVVQLEDWETARDPDRTGLAQEETTILDVALPRVVVPLNPGKNITVISEVVAMMHLLRYSGVDVAATFNARLIKRMKEQRGVREYLQEDYE
;
A
#
# COMPACT_ATOMS: atom_id res chain seq x y z
N ILE A 1 -3.78 7.46 12.70
CA ILE A 1 -2.62 7.93 13.50
C ILE A 1 -1.38 7.72 12.62
N GLY A 2 -0.46 8.68 12.51
CA GLY A 2 0.73 8.56 11.65
C GLY A 2 0.54 8.87 10.15
N LYS A 3 -0.64 9.35 9.73
CA LYS A 3 -0.91 9.67 8.31
C LYS A 3 -0.11 10.89 7.86
N SER A 4 -0.22 12.00 8.59
CA SER A 4 0.41 13.27 8.22
C SER A 4 1.94 13.16 8.19
N GLU A 5 2.54 12.47 9.14
CA GLU A 5 3.98 12.20 9.19
C GLU A 5 4.44 11.32 8.01
N CYS A 6 3.70 10.26 7.70
CA CYS A 6 3.96 9.42 6.52
C CYS A 6 3.88 10.23 5.23
N VAL A 7 2.86 11.09 5.10
CA VAL A 7 2.67 11.91 3.91
C VAL A 7 3.79 12.93 3.76
N LEU A 8 4.26 13.55 4.84
CA LEU A 8 5.37 14.49 4.80
C LEU A 8 6.65 13.82 4.28
N ASP A 9 6.99 12.65 4.82
CA ASP A 9 8.12 11.85 4.36
C ASP A 9 7.98 11.46 2.87
N LEU A 10 6.77 11.07 2.44
CA LEU A 10 6.50 10.75 1.03
C LEU A 10 6.71 11.98 0.14
N VAL A 11 6.24 13.15 0.56
CA VAL A 11 6.44 14.40 -0.18
C VAL A 11 7.92 14.76 -0.28
N GLU A 12 8.69 14.62 0.81
CA GLU A 12 10.14 14.85 0.82
C GLU A 12 10.87 13.92 -0.16
N ARG A 13 10.39 12.67 -0.28
CA ARG A 13 10.90 11.67 -1.25
C ARG A 13 10.44 11.90 -2.70
N GLY A 14 9.69 12.97 -2.97
CA GLY A 14 9.28 13.38 -4.31
C GLY A 14 7.91 12.88 -4.76
N HIS A 15 7.13 12.27 -3.86
CA HIS A 15 5.72 11.96 -4.12
C HIS A 15 4.88 13.23 -4.06
N ARG A 16 3.60 13.13 -4.46
CA ARG A 16 2.71 14.29 -4.58
C ARG A 16 1.48 14.13 -3.71
N LEU A 17 1.22 15.13 -2.87
CA LEU A 17 -0.01 15.24 -2.11
C LEU A 17 -1.18 15.61 -3.03
N VAL A 18 -2.31 14.95 -2.84
CA VAL A 18 -3.58 15.29 -3.51
C VAL A 18 -4.55 15.97 -2.55
N ALA A 19 -4.64 15.45 -1.34
CA ALA A 19 -5.56 15.88 -0.31
C ALA A 19 -5.04 15.39 1.05
N ASP A 20 -5.32 16.16 2.11
CA ASP A 20 -5.16 15.74 3.49
C ASP A 20 -6.50 15.87 4.24
N ASP A 21 -6.69 15.06 5.28
CA ASP A 21 -7.90 14.92 6.09
C ASP A 21 -9.19 14.54 5.33
N VAL A 22 -9.73 15.45 4.52
CA VAL A 22 -10.96 15.26 3.74
C VAL A 22 -10.64 15.05 2.26
N VAL A 23 -11.02 13.87 1.75
CA VAL A 23 -10.86 13.50 0.34
C VAL A 23 -12.22 13.42 -0.34
N GLN A 24 -12.42 14.21 -1.39
CA GLN A 24 -13.58 14.08 -2.26
C GLN A 24 -13.32 13.00 -3.30
N VAL A 25 -14.15 11.97 -3.32
CA VAL A 25 -14.05 10.87 -4.28
C VAL A 25 -15.24 10.92 -5.23
N SER A 26 -14.96 10.81 -6.52
CA SER A 26 -15.97 10.72 -7.59
C SER A 26 -15.71 9.49 -8.44
N ARG A 27 -16.78 8.85 -8.91
CA ARG A 27 -16.70 7.75 -9.86
C ARG A 27 -16.83 8.28 -11.29
N ARG A 28 -15.94 7.86 -12.19
CA ARG A 28 -15.98 8.15 -13.62
C ARG A 28 -16.11 6.83 -14.39
N GLY A 29 -17.14 6.73 -15.23
CA GLY A 29 -17.46 5.45 -15.87
C GLY A 29 -17.81 4.38 -14.84
N ASN A 30 -17.50 3.13 -15.14
CA ASN A 30 -17.93 2.02 -14.30
C ASN A 30 -16.93 1.67 -13.17
N ASP A 31 -15.66 2.03 -13.30
CA ASP A 31 -14.60 1.35 -12.52
C ASP A 31 -13.41 2.26 -12.21
N VAL A 32 -13.54 3.57 -12.46
CA VAL A 32 -12.50 4.56 -12.15
C VAL A 32 -12.94 5.48 -11.03
N LEU A 33 -12.22 5.45 -9.92
CA LEU A 33 -12.37 6.40 -8.82
C LEU A 33 -11.32 7.51 -8.93
N ILE A 34 -11.77 8.77 -8.86
CA ILE A 34 -10.91 9.96 -8.86
C ILE A 34 -11.04 10.68 -7.51
N GLY A 35 -9.90 10.85 -6.84
CA GLY A 35 -9.78 11.56 -5.58
C GLY A 35 -9.24 12.97 -5.79
N ARG A 36 -9.76 13.91 -5.01
CA ARG A 36 -9.39 15.33 -5.01
C ARG A 36 -9.42 15.89 -3.59
N GLY A 37 -8.61 16.93 -3.37
CA GLY A 37 -8.72 17.74 -2.15
C GLY A 37 -9.93 18.66 -2.18
N HIS A 38 -10.43 19.03 -1.01
CA HIS A 38 -11.44 20.07 -0.87
C HIS A 38 -10.84 21.44 -1.24
N GLU A 39 -11.58 22.29 -1.97
CA GLU A 39 -11.08 23.58 -2.47
C GLU A 39 -10.51 24.48 -1.36
N LEU A 40 -11.19 24.52 -0.21
CA LEU A 40 -10.78 25.27 0.98
C LEU A 40 -9.49 24.75 1.64
N ALA A 41 -9.18 23.44 1.51
CA ALA A 41 -8.00 22.87 2.15
C ALA A 41 -6.71 23.27 1.40
N ALA A 42 -6.78 23.57 0.11
CA ALA A 42 -5.72 24.20 -0.70
C ALA A 42 -4.28 23.63 -0.50
N HIS A 43 -4.15 22.33 -0.24
CA HIS A 43 -2.87 21.65 0.05
C HIS A 43 -2.18 22.08 1.36
N HIS A 44 -2.95 22.61 2.30
CA HIS A 44 -2.52 22.75 3.68
C HIS A 44 -2.63 21.42 4.42
N MET A 45 -1.74 21.22 5.39
CA MET A 45 -1.72 20.03 6.25
C MET A 45 -1.54 20.46 7.70
N GLU A 46 -2.27 19.84 8.63
CA GLU A 46 -2.02 19.98 10.06
C GLU A 46 -0.98 18.96 10.51
N ILE A 47 0.07 19.42 11.19
CA ILE A 47 1.01 18.55 11.90
C ILE A 47 0.90 18.82 13.40
N ARG A 48 0.59 17.77 14.15
CA ARG A 48 0.49 17.86 15.62
C ARG A 48 1.83 18.30 16.21
N GLY A 49 1.78 19.31 17.08
CA GLY A 49 2.98 19.88 17.71
C GLY A 49 3.71 20.93 16.86
N ILE A 50 3.35 21.12 15.59
CA ILE A 50 3.92 22.17 14.72
C ILE A 50 2.84 23.19 14.34
N GLY A 51 1.67 22.72 13.90
CA GLY A 51 0.57 23.55 13.40
C GLY A 51 0.28 23.31 11.92
N LEU A 52 -0.38 24.29 11.29
CA LEU A 52 -0.74 24.23 9.87
C LEU A 52 0.47 24.58 8.99
N ILE A 53 0.70 23.79 7.95
CA ILE A 53 1.76 24.00 6.97
C ILE A 53 1.20 24.09 5.55
N ASP A 54 1.90 24.84 4.69
CA ASP A 54 1.62 24.95 3.24
C ASP A 54 2.62 24.07 2.47
N ILE A 55 2.12 22.97 1.89
CA ILE A 55 2.97 21.98 1.20
C ILE A 55 3.60 22.57 -0.08
N PRO A 56 2.86 23.25 -0.98
CA PRO A 56 3.46 23.95 -2.12
C PRO A 56 4.55 24.96 -1.75
N ALA A 57 4.36 25.74 -0.67
CA ALA A 57 5.33 26.74 -0.24
C ALA A 57 6.64 26.10 0.25
N LEU A 58 6.56 24.95 0.92
CA LEU A 58 7.72 24.26 1.48
C LEU A 58 8.45 23.37 0.47
N PHE A 59 7.71 22.62 -0.36
CA PHE A 59 8.27 21.57 -1.23
C PHE A 59 8.13 21.88 -2.73
N GLY A 60 7.55 23.03 -3.07
CA GLY A 60 7.30 23.51 -4.42
C GLY A 60 6.03 22.93 -5.06
N VAL A 61 5.56 23.57 -6.13
CA VAL A 61 4.34 23.18 -6.87
C VAL A 61 4.33 21.72 -7.35
N ARG A 62 5.52 21.12 -7.55
CA ARG A 62 5.65 19.72 -7.95
C ARG A 62 5.22 18.71 -6.88
N ALA A 63 5.22 19.12 -5.61
CA ALA A 63 4.87 18.30 -4.45
C ALA A 63 3.35 18.09 -4.29
N VAL A 64 2.55 18.76 -5.11
CA VAL A 64 1.09 18.65 -5.06
C VAL A 64 0.50 18.27 -6.41
N ARG A 65 -0.73 17.77 -6.37
CA ARG A 65 -1.52 17.43 -7.55
C ARG A 65 -3.00 17.63 -7.26
N GLN A 66 -3.75 18.18 -8.21
CA GLN A 66 -5.18 18.48 -8.02
C GLN A 66 -6.06 17.23 -7.92
N GLN A 67 -5.71 16.16 -8.65
CA GLN A 67 -6.48 14.93 -8.65
C GLN A 67 -5.61 13.73 -9.02
N LYS A 68 -6.00 12.55 -8.53
CA LYS A 68 -5.40 11.27 -8.93
C LYS A 68 -6.43 10.15 -8.87
N ARG A 69 -6.27 9.15 -9.74
CA ARG A 69 -7.02 7.90 -9.67
C ARG A 69 -6.65 7.11 -8.42
N LEU A 70 -7.64 6.63 -7.67
CA LEU A 70 -7.44 5.69 -6.57
C LEU A 70 -7.29 4.28 -7.14
N GLU A 71 -6.23 3.59 -6.74
CA GLU A 71 -5.85 2.28 -7.31
C GLU A 71 -5.52 1.25 -6.23
N VAL A 72 -5.06 1.69 -5.05
CA VAL A 72 -4.79 0.85 -3.88
C VAL A 72 -5.06 1.64 -2.61
N VAL A 73 -5.56 0.97 -1.58
CA VAL A 73 -5.79 1.53 -0.24
C VAL A 73 -4.80 0.95 0.75
N VAL A 74 -4.01 1.81 1.39
CA VAL A 74 -3.18 1.43 2.54
C VAL A 74 -3.93 1.85 3.80
N GLN A 75 -4.39 0.87 4.58
CA GLN A 75 -5.13 1.10 5.81
C GLN A 75 -4.20 0.91 7.00
N LEU A 76 -3.96 1.99 7.76
CA LEU A 76 -3.14 1.93 8.97
C LEU A 76 -4.02 1.53 10.15
N GLU A 77 -3.67 0.44 10.83
CA GLU A 77 -4.39 -0.07 12.02
C GLU A 77 -3.48 -0.11 13.25
N ASP A 78 -4.05 -0.02 14.44
CA ASP A 78 -3.28 -0.22 15.68
C ASP A 78 -2.81 -1.67 15.75
N TRP A 79 -1.55 -1.90 16.13
CA TRP A 79 -0.93 -3.23 16.17
C TRP A 79 -1.63 -4.20 17.14
N GLU A 80 -2.28 -3.70 18.19
CA GLU A 80 -3.05 -4.53 19.14
C GLU A 80 -4.39 -4.99 18.54
N THR A 81 -4.94 -4.17 17.64
CA THR A 81 -6.23 -4.43 16.98
C THR A 81 -6.09 -5.13 15.63
N ALA A 82 -4.90 -5.06 15.05
CA ALA A 82 -4.59 -5.66 13.76
C ALA A 82 -4.73 -7.18 13.89
N ARG A 83 -5.78 -7.73 13.26
CA ARG A 83 -5.92 -9.17 13.09
C ARG A 83 -4.71 -9.72 12.38
N ASP A 84 -4.34 -10.96 12.70
CA ASP A 84 -3.11 -11.63 12.28
C ASP A 84 -2.76 -11.29 10.81
N PRO A 85 -1.79 -10.39 10.57
CA PRO A 85 -1.60 -9.80 9.25
C PRO A 85 -1.10 -10.84 8.27
N ASP A 86 -1.62 -10.86 7.04
CA ASP A 86 -1.15 -11.78 6.00
C ASP A 86 0.35 -11.57 5.76
N ARG A 87 1.12 -12.67 5.94
CA ARG A 87 2.58 -12.70 5.77
C ARG A 87 2.99 -13.28 4.43
N THR A 88 2.05 -13.86 3.69
CA THR A 88 2.31 -14.55 2.43
C THR A 88 2.14 -13.64 1.23
N GLY A 89 1.24 -12.64 1.33
CA GLY A 89 0.87 -11.79 0.21
C GLY A 89 0.12 -12.54 -0.89
N LEU A 90 -0.38 -13.74 -0.59
CA LEU A 90 -1.16 -14.58 -1.51
C LEU A 90 -2.64 -14.18 -1.49
N ALA A 91 -3.15 -13.75 -0.33
CA ALA A 91 -4.51 -13.24 -0.22
C ALA A 91 -4.50 -11.74 -0.54
N GLN A 92 -5.39 -11.33 -1.44
CA GLN A 92 -5.65 -9.92 -1.68
C GLN A 92 -6.92 -9.52 -0.95
N GLU A 93 -6.78 -8.60 -0.01
CA GLU A 93 -7.94 -7.95 0.57
C GLU A 93 -8.43 -6.85 -0.38
N GLU A 94 -9.73 -6.63 -0.38
CA GLU A 94 -10.36 -5.56 -1.13
C GLU A 94 -11.22 -4.70 -0.21
N THR A 95 -11.40 -3.44 -0.60
CA THR A 95 -12.38 -2.53 -0.03
C THR A 95 -13.21 -1.93 -1.14
N THR A 96 -14.45 -1.55 -0.85
CA THR A 96 -15.35 -0.95 -1.83
C THR A 96 -15.55 0.52 -1.54
N ILE A 97 -15.38 1.36 -2.56
CA ILE A 97 -15.67 2.80 -2.51
C ILE A 97 -16.55 3.13 -3.71
N LEU A 98 -17.74 3.70 -3.49
CA LEU A 98 -18.72 4.02 -4.55
C LEU A 98 -18.98 2.82 -5.50
N ASP A 99 -19.15 1.62 -4.93
CA ASP A 99 -19.34 0.34 -5.63
C ASP A 99 -18.19 -0.08 -6.57
N VAL A 100 -17.00 0.49 -6.38
CA VAL A 100 -15.78 0.06 -7.06
C VAL A 100 -14.89 -0.63 -6.04
N ALA A 101 -14.55 -1.89 -6.32
CA ALA A 101 -13.59 -2.66 -5.55
C ALA A 101 -12.16 -2.15 -5.79
N LEU A 102 -11.42 -1.93 -4.71
CA LEU A 102 -10.02 -1.54 -4.71
C LEU A 102 -9.22 -2.51 -3.87
N PRO A 103 -8.02 -2.92 -4.31
CA PRO A 103 -7.06 -3.62 -3.47
C PRO A 103 -6.78 -2.84 -2.18
N ARG A 104 -6.83 -3.53 -1.05
CA ARG A 104 -6.53 -3.00 0.28
C ARG A 104 -5.35 -3.75 0.88
N VAL A 105 -4.46 -3.01 1.52
CA VAL A 105 -3.40 -3.57 2.37
C VAL A 105 -3.52 -2.95 3.75
N VAL A 106 -3.66 -3.79 4.77
CA VAL A 106 -3.67 -3.36 6.18
C VAL A 106 -2.23 -3.37 6.70
N VAL A 107 -1.76 -2.23 7.19
CA VAL A 107 -0.42 -2.06 7.75
C VAL A 107 -0.55 -1.74 9.24
N PRO A 108 -0.10 -2.63 10.13
CA PRO A 108 -0.15 -2.38 11.56
C PRO A 108 0.92 -1.35 12.00
N LEU A 109 0.48 -0.39 12.81
CA LEU A 109 1.27 0.67 13.42
C LEU A 109 2.02 0.13 14.64
N ASN A 110 3.20 -0.45 14.40
CA ASN A 110 4.12 -0.83 15.47
C ASN A 110 5.19 0.27 15.64
N PRO A 111 5.57 0.61 16.88
CA PRO A 111 6.73 1.46 17.12
C PRO A 111 7.98 0.91 16.39
N GLY A 112 8.65 1.77 15.61
CA GLY A 112 9.85 1.42 14.85
C GLY A 112 9.62 0.95 13.41
N LYS A 113 8.36 0.76 12.95
CA LYS A 113 8.09 0.53 11.52
C LYS A 113 8.09 1.86 10.77
N ASN A 114 8.87 1.94 9.70
CA ASN A 114 8.79 3.05 8.76
C ASN A 114 7.61 2.82 7.80
N ILE A 115 6.46 3.41 8.14
CA ILE A 115 5.22 3.30 7.35
C ILE A 115 5.33 3.94 5.97
N THR A 116 6.19 4.94 5.82
CA THR A 116 6.49 5.60 4.54
C THR A 116 7.04 4.58 3.54
N VAL A 117 8.10 3.88 3.93
CA VAL A 117 8.73 2.83 3.11
C VAL A 117 7.75 1.71 2.80
N ILE A 118 6.97 1.27 3.79
CA ILE A 118 5.96 0.22 3.57
C ILE A 118 4.92 0.68 2.54
N SER A 119 4.45 1.92 2.64
CA SER A 119 3.48 2.48 1.69
C SER A 119 4.04 2.56 0.26
N GLU A 120 5.31 2.94 0.12
CA GLU A 120 6.01 2.91 -1.18
C GLU A 120 6.09 1.49 -1.75
N VAL A 121 6.46 0.51 -0.91
CA VAL A 121 6.51 -0.91 -1.31
C VAL A 121 5.14 -1.42 -1.75
N VAL A 122 4.07 -1.07 -1.04
CA VAL A 122 2.70 -1.45 -1.44
C VAL A 122 2.36 -0.86 -2.82
N ALA A 123 2.69 0.42 -3.06
CA ALA A 123 2.46 1.04 -4.35
C ALA A 123 3.26 0.37 -5.48
N MET A 124 4.54 0.05 -5.23
CA MET A 124 5.40 -0.67 -6.18
C MET A 124 4.90 -2.09 -6.46
N MET A 125 4.48 -2.83 -5.42
CA MET A 125 3.89 -4.17 -5.58
C MET A 125 2.58 -4.12 -6.38
N HIS A 126 1.75 -3.09 -6.16
CA HIS A 126 0.55 -2.89 -6.96
C HIS A 126 0.90 -2.67 -8.44
N LEU A 127 1.89 -1.84 -8.74
CA LEU A 127 2.36 -1.62 -10.12
C LEU A 127 2.93 -2.89 -10.76
N LEU A 128 3.68 -3.71 -10.00
CA LEU A 128 4.19 -5.00 -10.49
C LEU A 128 3.06 -5.98 -10.81
N ARG A 129 2.04 -6.08 -9.94
CA ARG A 129 0.87 -6.92 -10.23
C ARG A 129 0.10 -6.42 -11.44
N TYR A 130 -0.07 -5.10 -11.56
CA TYR A 130 -0.69 -4.48 -12.72
C TYR A 130 0.07 -4.76 -14.02
N SER A 131 1.40 -4.87 -13.97
CA SER A 131 2.23 -5.27 -15.11
C SER A 131 2.30 -6.79 -15.34
N GLY A 132 1.54 -7.59 -14.59
CA GLY A 132 1.46 -9.05 -14.72
C GLY A 132 2.46 -9.84 -13.90
N VAL A 133 3.20 -9.19 -12.99
CA VAL A 133 4.20 -9.84 -12.12
C VAL A 133 3.62 -10.08 -10.73
N ASP A 134 3.28 -11.34 -10.42
CA ASP A 134 2.93 -11.77 -9.07
C ASP A 134 4.11 -12.48 -8.39
N VAL A 135 4.78 -11.72 -7.50
CA VAL A 135 5.97 -12.18 -6.77
C VAL A 135 5.61 -13.30 -5.78
N ALA A 136 4.46 -13.19 -5.09
CA ALA A 136 4.05 -14.15 -4.07
C ALA A 136 3.72 -15.50 -4.71
N ALA A 137 2.93 -15.49 -5.79
CA ALA A 137 2.61 -16.69 -6.56
C ALA A 137 3.87 -17.34 -7.15
N THR A 138 4.78 -16.53 -7.73
CA THR A 138 6.04 -17.02 -8.30
C THR A 138 6.93 -17.67 -7.25
N PHE A 139 7.05 -17.06 -6.07
CA PHE A 139 7.83 -17.60 -4.96
C PHE A 139 7.22 -18.90 -4.43
N ASN A 140 5.90 -18.93 -4.22
CA ASN A 140 5.19 -20.11 -3.75
C ASN A 140 5.37 -21.30 -4.72
N ALA A 141 5.23 -21.06 -6.02
CA ALA A 141 5.46 -22.10 -7.04
C ALA A 141 6.89 -22.68 -7.00
N ARG A 142 7.91 -21.82 -6.82
CA ARG A 142 9.30 -22.25 -6.65
C ARG A 142 9.51 -23.05 -5.38
N LEU A 143 8.87 -22.66 -4.28
CA LEU A 143 8.97 -23.34 -2.99
C LEU A 143 8.35 -24.74 -3.05
N ILE A 144 7.16 -24.86 -3.61
CA ILE A 144 6.46 -26.14 -3.84
C ILE A 144 7.30 -27.06 -4.73
N LYS A 145 7.92 -26.53 -5.79
CA LYS A 145 8.80 -27.30 -6.67
C LYS A 145 9.98 -27.92 -5.90
N ARG A 146 10.68 -27.13 -5.10
CA ARG A 146 11.81 -27.61 -4.28
C ARG A 146 11.39 -28.66 -3.24
N MET A 147 10.22 -28.49 -2.62
CA MET A 147 9.71 -29.46 -1.64
C MET A 147 9.40 -30.82 -2.29
N LYS A 148 8.87 -30.83 -3.51
CA LYS A 148 8.64 -32.07 -4.27
C LYS A 148 9.94 -32.77 -4.64
N GLU A 149 10.93 -32.02 -5.11
CA GLU A 149 12.26 -32.55 -5.46
C GLU A 149 12.95 -33.19 -4.24
N GLN A 150 12.89 -32.54 -3.07
CA GLN A 150 13.45 -33.11 -1.84
C GLN A 150 12.71 -34.35 -1.33
N ARG A 151 11.39 -34.43 -1.50
CA ARG A 151 10.62 -35.65 -1.16
C ARG A 151 11.01 -36.82 -2.04
N GLY A 152 11.09 -36.62 -3.36
CA GLY A 152 11.49 -37.68 -4.30
C GLY A 152 12.90 -38.22 -4.02
N VAL A 153 13.86 -37.35 -3.67
CA VAL A 153 15.20 -37.79 -3.24
C VAL A 153 15.15 -38.63 -1.95
N ARG A 154 14.28 -38.26 -1.01
CA ARG A 154 14.16 -38.95 0.28
C ARG A 154 13.44 -40.30 0.16
N GLU A 155 12.43 -40.40 -0.71
CA GLU A 155 11.75 -41.65 -1.04
C GLU A 155 12.69 -42.60 -1.81
N TYR A 156 13.40 -42.09 -2.83
CA TYR A 156 14.40 -42.87 -3.56
C TYR A 156 15.49 -43.45 -2.64
N LEU A 157 16.02 -42.65 -1.71
CA LEU A 157 17.00 -43.12 -0.73
C LEU A 157 16.44 -44.10 0.31
N GLN A 158 15.12 -44.17 0.50
CA GLN A 158 14.49 -45.17 1.38
C GLN A 158 14.27 -46.51 0.67
N GLU A 159 14.02 -46.50 -0.64
CA GLU A 159 13.85 -47.70 -1.47
C GLU A 159 15.17 -48.40 -1.78
N ASP A 160 16.30 -47.68 -1.83
CA ASP A 160 17.65 -48.23 -2.07
C ASP A 160 18.24 -49.07 -0.90
N TYR A 161 17.49 -49.29 0.19
CA TYR A 161 17.92 -50.11 1.36
C TYR A 161 17.35 -51.55 1.37
N GLU A 162 16.66 -52.00 0.33
CA GLU A 162 16.36 -53.43 0.08
C GLU A 162 17.40 -54.10 -0.84
#